data_AF-A0A521Y669-F1
#
_entry.id   AF-A0A521Y669-F1
#
_cell.length_a   1.000
_cell.length_b   1.000
_cell.length_c   1.000
_cell.angle_alpha   90.00
_cell.angle_beta   90.00
_cell.angle_gamma   90.00
#
_symmetry.space_group_name_H-M   'P 1'
#
loop_
_entity.id
_entity.type
_entity.pdbx_description
1 polymer ?
#
loop_
_entity_poly.entity_id
_entity_poly.type
_entity_poly.pdbx_seq_one_letter_code
_entity_poly.pdbx_strand_id
1 'polypeptide(L)'
;MRKIFVKVVLDTNVWISSLLIPQSIPGQIIAAWQHTLFDIAISSPILDEIKRVLNYPTIKKRLSLSLEEIDEYLTLIRFFTDVVDVKTNDPLFGNELRDINDTPIINTLIISHADYLITGDQDLLVLSKKYPIISPNEFAKFLD
;
A
#
# COMPACT_ATOMS: atom_id res chain seq x y z
N MET A 1 16.10 22.71 8.83
CA MET A 1 16.37 21.26 8.91
C MET A 1 15.26 20.55 8.17
N ARG A 2 15.59 19.67 7.23
CA ARG A 2 14.58 18.84 6.55
C ARG A 2 14.10 17.82 7.57
N LYS A 3 12.84 17.92 8.02
CA LYS A 3 12.22 16.88 8.86
C LYS A 3 12.26 15.62 7.98
N ILE A 4 13.05 14.62 8.36
CA ILE A 4 13.12 13.36 7.62
C ILE A 4 11.82 12.64 7.96
N PHE A 5 10.79 12.86 7.14
CA PHE A 5 9.54 12.12 7.23
C PHE A 5 9.73 10.78 6.54
N VAL A 6 9.34 9.71 7.23
CA VAL A 6 9.33 8.36 6.67
C VAL A 6 8.33 8.35 5.51
N LYS A 7 8.75 7.88 4.33
CA LYS A 7 7.89 7.63 3.18
C LYS A 7 7.71 6.12 3.03
N VAL A 8 6.48 5.66 2.88
CA VAL A 8 6.19 4.23 2.75
C VAL A 8 5.35 3.92 1.53
N VAL A 9 5.41 2.68 1.07
CA VAL A 9 4.41 2.09 0.15
C VAL A 9 3.58 1.12 0.97
N LEU A 10 2.25 1.20 0.84
CA LEU A 10 1.34 0.23 1.40
C LEU A 10 0.89 -0.74 0.32
N ASP A 11 1.00 -2.04 0.60
CA ASP A 11 0.37 -3.08 -0.21
C ASP A 11 -1.17 -2.91 -0.20
N THR A 12 -1.83 -3.31 -1.29
CA THR A 12 -3.28 -3.44 -1.43
C THR A 12 -3.91 -4.11 -0.20
N ASN A 13 -3.32 -5.21 0.31
CA ASN A 13 -3.91 -5.92 1.44
C ASN A 13 -3.99 -5.08 2.73
N VAL A 14 -3.09 -4.10 2.92
CA VAL A 14 -3.09 -3.18 4.07
C VAL A 14 -4.25 -2.20 3.94
N TRP A 15 -4.46 -1.64 2.74
CA TRP A 15 -5.60 -0.76 2.44
C TRP A 15 -6.95 -1.46 2.61
N ILE A 16 -7.06 -2.71 2.18
CA ILE A 16 -8.32 -3.46 2.29
C ILE A 16 -8.57 -3.88 3.75
N SER A 17 -7.51 -4.29 4.46
CA SER A 17 -7.62 -4.69 5.87
C SER A 17 -7.97 -3.53 6.79
N SER A 18 -7.46 -2.33 6.52
CA SER A 18 -7.78 -1.13 7.30
C SER A 18 -9.26 -0.75 7.19
N LEU A 19 -9.86 -0.89 6.00
CA LEU A 19 -11.29 -0.67 5.80
C LEU A 19 -12.15 -1.76 6.46
N LEU A 20 -11.74 -3.02 6.36
CA LEU A 20 -12.50 -4.15 6.92
C LEU A 20 -12.48 -4.18 8.45
N ILE A 21 -11.37 -3.78 9.07
CA ILE A 21 -11.19 -3.80 10.52
C ILE A 21 -10.42 -2.53 10.94
N PRO A 22 -11.10 -1.38 11.14
CA PRO A 22 -10.43 -0.11 11.43
C PRO A 22 -9.60 -0.08 12.72
N GLN A 23 -9.90 -0.95 13.69
CA GLN A 23 -9.13 -1.05 14.95
C GLN A 23 -7.89 -1.96 14.83
N SER A 24 -7.72 -2.65 13.70
CA SER A 24 -6.56 -3.51 13.44
C SER A 24 -5.29 -2.69 13.22
N ILE A 25 -4.13 -3.36 13.21
CA ILE A 25 -2.84 -2.72 12.93
C ILE A 25 -2.84 -1.96 11.57
N PRO A 26 -3.31 -2.53 10.44
CA PRO A 26 -3.51 -1.75 9.21
C PRO A 26 -4.39 -0.51 9.38
N GLY A 27 -5.47 -0.60 10.17
CA GLY A 27 -6.33 0.54 10.49
C GLY A 27 -5.61 1.64 11.25
N GLN A 28 -4.79 1.27 12.23
CA GLN A 28 -3.94 2.20 12.99
C GLN A 28 -2.89 2.87 12.11
N ILE A 29 -2.29 2.14 11.15
CA ILE A 29 -1.34 2.69 10.18
C ILE A 29 -2.00 3.78 9.33
N ILE A 30 -3.21 3.52 8.81
CA ILE A 30 -3.96 4.54 8.04
C ILE A 30 -4.34 5.74 8.91
N ALA A 31 -4.76 5.53 10.16
CA ALA A 31 -5.05 6.62 11.09
C ALA A 31 -3.80 7.48 11.37
N ALA A 32 -2.65 6.87 11.58
CA ALA A 32 -1.37 7.57 11.75
C ALA A 32 -0.97 8.40 10.53
N TRP A 33 -1.18 7.88 9.31
CA TRP A 33 -1.01 8.64 8.07
C TRP A 33 -1.94 9.85 8.00
N GLN A 34 -3.22 9.69 8.36
CA GLN A 34 -4.20 10.79 8.42
C GLN A 34 -3.80 11.88 9.43
N HIS A 35 -3.02 11.52 10.47
CA HIS A 35 -2.41 12.45 11.42
C HIS A 35 -1.04 12.99 10.96
N THR A 36 -0.66 12.81 9.69
CA THR A 36 0.58 13.33 9.08
C THR A 36 1.87 12.82 9.75
N LEU A 37 1.85 11.61 10.31
CA LEU A 37 3.02 11.03 10.98
C LEU A 37 4.08 10.51 9.98
N PHE A 38 3.67 10.17 8.77
CA PHE A 38 4.53 9.70 7.67
C PHE A 38 3.82 9.98 6.33
N ASP A 39 4.54 9.86 5.22
CA ASP A 39 4.02 10.03 3.87
C ASP A 39 3.82 8.67 3.18
N ILE A 40 2.85 8.59 2.27
CA ILE A 40 2.62 7.39 1.46
C ILE A 40 2.91 7.71 0.00
N ALA A 41 3.70 6.86 -0.65
CA ALA A 41 3.77 6.76 -2.10
C ALA A 41 2.87 5.64 -2.61
N ILE A 42 2.20 5.88 -3.73
CA ILE A 42 1.31 4.90 -4.37
C ILE A 42 1.43 5.00 -5.89
N SER A 43 1.13 3.92 -6.59
CA SER A 43 1.09 3.90 -8.06
C SER A 43 -0.32 3.62 -8.58
N SER A 44 -0.57 3.97 -9.84
CA SER A 44 -1.84 3.65 -10.51
C SER A 44 -2.19 2.15 -10.48
N PRO A 45 -1.26 1.21 -10.71
CA PRO A 45 -1.56 -0.22 -10.57
C PRO A 45 -2.05 -0.64 -9.19
N ILE A 46 -1.48 -0.07 -8.10
CA ILE A 46 -1.97 -0.36 -6.73
C ILE A 46 -3.39 0.19 -6.54
N LEU A 47 -3.66 1.41 -7.02
CA LEU A 47 -5.00 2.00 -6.95
C LEU A 47 -6.04 1.19 -7.73
N ASP A 48 -5.68 0.70 -8.92
CA ASP A 48 -6.54 -0.14 -9.74
C ASP A 48 -6.81 -1.49 -9.06
N GLU A 49 -5.80 -2.05 -8.41
CA GLU A 49 -5.93 -3.27 -7.63
C GLU A 49 -6.83 -3.08 -6.39
N ILE A 50 -6.68 -1.98 -5.65
CA ILE A 50 -7.60 -1.61 -4.55
C ILE A 50 -9.03 -1.52 -5.09
N LYS A 51 -9.25 -0.81 -6.22
CA LYS A 51 -10.57 -0.70 -6.85
C LYS A 51 -11.15 -2.07 -7.21
N ARG A 52 -10.33 -2.94 -7.79
CA ARG A 52 -10.73 -4.30 -8.19
C ARG A 52 -11.13 -5.12 -6.97
N VAL A 53 -10.33 -5.09 -5.90
CA VAL A 53 -10.57 -5.87 -4.68
C VAL A 53 -11.80 -5.35 -3.93
N LEU A 54 -12.01 -4.04 -3.84
CA LEU A 54 -13.23 -3.46 -3.24
C LEU A 54 -14.51 -3.87 -3.98
N ASN A 55 -14.41 -4.13 -5.28
CA ASN A 55 -15.52 -4.65 -6.10
C ASN A 55 -15.69 -6.18 -6.03
N TYR A 56 -14.76 -6.91 -5.39
CA TYR A 56 -14.87 -8.36 -5.27
C TYR A 56 -16.08 -8.74 -4.39
N PRO A 57 -16.91 -9.73 -4.77
CA PRO A 57 -18.21 -9.97 -4.12
C PRO A 57 -18.16 -10.16 -2.59
N THR A 58 -17.12 -10.82 -2.09
CA THR A 58 -16.97 -11.06 -0.64
C THR A 58 -16.62 -9.79 0.13
N ILE A 59 -15.82 -8.90 -0.46
CA ILE A 59 -15.45 -7.61 0.14
C ILE A 59 -16.63 -6.64 0.09
N LYS A 60 -17.27 -6.54 -1.09
CA LYS A 60 -18.46 -5.70 -1.27
C LYS A 60 -19.59 -6.08 -0.32
N LYS A 61 -19.81 -7.36 -0.05
CA LYS A 61 -20.80 -7.82 0.93
C LYS A 61 -20.47 -7.40 2.37
N ARG A 62 -19.19 -7.25 2.72
CA ARG A 62 -18.75 -6.88 4.07
C ARG A 62 -18.76 -5.38 4.29
N LEU A 63 -18.30 -4.61 3.32
CA LEU A 63 -18.18 -3.14 3.42
C LEU A 63 -19.45 -2.41 2.96
N SER A 64 -20.26 -3.04 2.10
CA SER A 64 -21.48 -2.45 1.52
C SER A 64 -21.29 -1.10 0.83
N LEU A 65 -20.07 -0.80 0.36
CA LEU A 65 -19.76 0.43 -0.37
C LEU A 65 -20.41 0.41 -1.76
N SER A 66 -20.99 1.55 -2.12
CA SER A 66 -21.40 1.88 -3.49
C SER A 66 -20.19 2.10 -4.40
N LEU A 67 -20.44 2.13 -5.71
CA LEU A 67 -19.38 2.45 -6.67
C LEU A 67 -18.88 3.88 -6.50
N GLU A 68 -19.77 4.81 -6.15
CA GLU A 68 -19.46 6.22 -5.91
C GLU A 68 -18.54 6.38 -4.69
N GLU A 69 -18.86 5.73 -3.56
CA GLU A 69 -18.01 5.75 -2.36
C GLU A 69 -16.61 5.14 -2.62
N ILE A 70 -16.52 4.09 -3.44
CA ILE A 70 -15.22 3.52 -3.84
C ILE A 70 -14.43 4.53 -4.67
N ASP A 71 -15.06 5.18 -5.64
CA ASP A 71 -14.40 6.16 -6.50
C ASP A 71 -13.99 7.43 -5.74
N GLU A 72 -14.80 7.89 -4.79
CA GLU A 72 -14.46 8.96 -3.84
C GLU A 72 -13.26 8.58 -2.99
N TYR A 73 -13.26 7.37 -2.41
CA TYR A 73 -12.14 6.88 -1.60
C TYR A 73 -10.82 6.86 -2.38
N LEU A 74 -10.83 6.33 -3.61
CA LEU A 74 -9.64 6.30 -4.45
C LEU A 74 -9.19 7.70 -4.90
N THR A 75 -10.13 8.63 -5.05
CA THR A 75 -9.83 10.03 -5.36
C THR A 75 -9.13 10.71 -4.18
N LEU A 76 -9.59 10.44 -2.95
CA LEU A 76 -8.95 10.94 -1.74
C LEU A 76 -7.54 10.36 -1.58
N ILE A 77 -7.35 9.05 -1.79
CA ILE A 77 -6.01 8.46 -1.76
C ILE A 77 -5.10 9.20 -2.75
N ARG A 78 -5.50 9.31 -4.02
CA ARG A 78 -4.72 10.02 -5.05
C ARG A 78 -4.36 11.45 -4.68
N PHE A 79 -5.24 12.15 -3.96
CA PHE A 79 -5.01 13.54 -3.58
C PHE A 79 -4.03 13.68 -2.41
N PHE A 80 -4.05 12.75 -1.46
CA PHE A 80 -3.25 12.84 -0.22
C PHE A 80 -1.95 12.03 -0.25
N THR A 81 -1.72 11.22 -1.28
CA THR A 81 -0.49 10.43 -1.44
C THR A 81 0.39 10.94 -2.58
N ASP A 82 1.68 10.63 -2.52
CA ASP A 82 2.63 10.87 -3.61
C ASP A 82 2.43 9.82 -4.72
N VAL A 83 1.76 10.21 -5.81
CA VAL A 83 1.46 9.30 -6.93
C VAL A 83 2.67 9.16 -7.84
N VAL A 84 3.18 7.94 -7.97
CA VAL A 84 4.31 7.62 -8.85
C VAL A 84 3.85 6.90 -10.12
N ASP A 85 4.50 7.23 -11.24
CA ASP A 85 4.26 6.57 -12.53
C ASP A 85 5.03 5.23 -12.54
N VAL A 86 4.26 4.14 -12.51
CA VAL A 86 4.77 2.77 -12.62
C VAL A 86 4.03 2.11 -13.77
N LYS A 87 4.76 1.68 -14.79
CA LYS A 87 4.19 0.98 -15.94
C LYS A 87 4.35 -0.52 -15.75
N THR A 88 3.36 -1.26 -16.22
CA THR A 88 3.37 -2.73 -16.19
C THR A 88 4.52 -3.36 -16.98
N ASN A 89 5.16 -2.60 -17.88
CA ASN A 89 6.28 -3.04 -18.71
C ASN A 89 7.63 -2.45 -18.29
N ASP A 90 7.71 -1.71 -17.18
CA ASP A 90 9.00 -1.17 -16.72
C ASP A 90 9.98 -2.32 -16.42
N PRO A 91 11.28 -2.17 -16.76
CA PRO A 91 12.26 -3.23 -16.64
C PRO A 91 12.24 -3.80 -15.22
N LEU A 92 11.98 -5.11 -15.15
CA LEU A 92 11.69 -5.83 -13.92
C LEU A 92 12.82 -5.66 -12.90
N PHE A 93 12.53 -5.03 -11.78
CA PHE A 93 13.29 -5.25 -10.54
C PHE A 93 12.75 -6.50 -9.84
N GLY A 94 12.60 -7.62 -10.57
CA GLY A 94 11.64 -8.66 -10.16
C GLY A 94 11.88 -10.07 -10.67
N ASN A 95 13.05 -10.41 -11.22
CA ASN A 95 13.36 -11.81 -11.61
C ASN A 95 13.24 -12.81 -10.45
N GLU A 96 13.11 -12.32 -9.22
CA GLU A 96 13.03 -13.09 -7.97
C GLU A 96 11.59 -13.15 -7.42
N LEU A 97 10.64 -12.44 -8.04
CA LEU A 97 9.23 -12.51 -7.66
C LEU A 97 8.64 -13.85 -8.07
N ARG A 98 7.90 -14.47 -7.15
CA ARG A 98 7.15 -15.69 -7.42
C ARG A 98 5.85 -15.40 -8.14
N ASP A 99 5.14 -14.35 -7.72
CA ASP A 99 3.97 -13.83 -8.41
C ASP A 99 4.34 -12.60 -9.23
N ILE A 100 4.08 -12.66 -10.54
CA ILE A 100 4.31 -11.53 -11.44
C ILE A 100 3.39 -10.34 -11.10
N ASN A 101 2.25 -10.59 -10.45
CA ASN A 101 1.29 -9.55 -10.06
C ASN A 101 1.82 -8.65 -8.94
N ASP A 102 2.87 -9.06 -8.23
CA ASP A 102 3.55 -8.27 -7.20
C ASP A 102 4.54 -7.25 -7.79
N THR A 103 4.86 -7.37 -9.08
CA THR A 103 5.82 -6.50 -9.77
C THR A 103 5.52 -5.01 -9.58
N PRO A 104 4.25 -4.55 -9.74
CA PRO A 104 3.96 -3.13 -9.54
C PRO A 104 4.22 -2.65 -8.11
N ILE A 105 4.06 -3.50 -7.09
CA ILE A 105 4.30 -3.14 -5.70
C ILE A 105 5.80 -2.88 -5.47
N ILE A 106 6.66 -3.80 -5.91
CA ILE A 106 8.12 -3.63 -5.80
C ILE A 106 8.61 -2.45 -6.65
N ASN A 107 8.10 -2.28 -7.86
CA ASN A 107 8.46 -1.13 -8.70
C ASN A 107 8.05 0.19 -8.03
N THR A 108 6.89 0.23 -7.37
CA THR A 108 6.45 1.41 -6.60
C THR A 108 7.43 1.73 -5.48
N LEU A 109 7.88 0.73 -4.71
CA LEU A 109 8.90 0.91 -3.67
C LEU A 109 10.18 1.54 -4.22
N ILE A 110 10.68 1.01 -5.33
CA ILE A 110 11.97 1.42 -5.90
C ILE A 110 11.89 2.82 -6.54
N ILE A 111 10.85 3.07 -7.35
CA ILE A 111 10.70 4.34 -8.10
C ILE A 111 10.35 5.49 -7.17
N SER A 112 9.55 5.25 -6.12
CA SER A 112 9.18 6.29 -5.16
C SER A 112 10.30 6.68 -4.19
N HIS A 113 11.37 5.87 -4.15
CA HIS A 113 12.41 5.93 -3.12
C HIS A 113 11.81 5.92 -1.71
N ALA A 114 10.73 5.16 -1.52
CA ALA A 114 10.15 4.98 -0.20
C ALA A 114 11.13 4.22 0.72
N ASP A 115 11.11 4.58 2.00
CA ASP A 115 11.93 3.97 3.02
C ASP A 115 11.51 2.52 3.28
N TYR A 116 10.21 2.21 3.16
CA TYR A 116 9.67 0.87 3.39
C TYR A 116 8.49 0.53 2.48
N LEU A 117 8.40 -0.74 2.08
CA LEU A 117 7.15 -1.38 1.68
C LEU A 117 6.56 -2.10 2.89
N ILE A 118 5.29 -1.84 3.17
CA ILE A 118 4.53 -2.47 4.26
C ILE A 118 3.56 -3.47 3.65
N THR A 119 3.75 -4.76 3.97
CA THR A 119 2.93 -5.86 3.44
C THR A 119 2.78 -7.00 4.45
N GLY A 120 1.61 -7.63 4.46
CA GLY A 120 1.39 -8.90 5.16
C GLY A 120 1.69 -10.14 4.31
N ASP A 121 2.00 -9.97 3.02
CA ASP A 121 2.22 -11.06 2.08
C ASP A 121 3.56 -11.74 2.33
N GLN A 122 3.52 -13.07 2.52
CA GLN A 122 4.72 -13.86 2.80
C GLN A 122 5.64 -13.97 1.59
N ASP A 123 5.10 -14.00 0.37
CA ASP A 123 5.91 -14.07 -0.85
C ASP A 123 6.64 -12.74 -1.13
N LEU A 124 6.12 -11.61 -0.65
CA LEU A 124 6.86 -10.34 -0.63
C LEU A 124 7.82 -10.24 0.55
N LEU A 125 7.41 -10.65 1.76
CA LEU A 125 8.24 -10.55 2.97
C LEU A 125 9.54 -11.36 2.88
N VAL A 126 9.58 -12.46 2.13
CA VAL A 126 10.83 -13.21 1.90
C VAL A 126 11.89 -12.38 1.16
N LEU A 127 11.50 -11.30 0.48
CA LEU A 127 12.40 -10.38 -0.22
C LEU A 127 12.97 -9.27 0.68
N SER A 128 12.61 -9.23 1.97
CA SER A 128 13.10 -8.25 2.96
C SER A 128 14.62 -8.24 3.15
N LYS A 129 15.32 -9.31 2.74
CA LYS A 129 16.78 -9.37 2.73
C LYS A 129 17.42 -8.50 1.64
N LYS A 130 16.65 -8.11 0.62
CA LYS A 130 17.11 -7.38 -0.56
C LYS A 130 16.48 -6.00 -0.69
N TYR A 131 15.22 -5.89 -0.30
CA TYR A 131 14.46 -4.63 -0.35
C TYR A 131 13.98 -4.26 1.05
N PRO A 132 13.78 -2.97 1.35
CA PRO A 132 13.26 -2.56 2.64
C PRO A 132 11.77 -2.88 2.74
N ILE A 133 11.47 -4.11 3.16
CA ILE A 133 10.11 -4.64 3.31
C ILE A 133 9.92 -5.03 4.76
N ILE A 134 8.81 -4.59 5.35
CA ILE A 134 8.45 -4.87 6.74
C ILE A 134 6.97 -5.24 6.85
N SER A 135 6.62 -5.98 7.89
CA SER A 135 5.22 -6.29 8.18
C SER A 135 4.50 -5.10 8.82
N PRO A 136 3.15 -5.04 8.76
CA PRO A 136 2.38 -4.02 9.48
C PRO A 136 2.69 -3.99 10.98
N ASN A 137 2.89 -5.16 11.60
CA ASN A 137 3.22 -5.26 13.02
C ASN A 137 4.60 -4.68 13.36
N GLU A 138 5.56 -4.80 12.45
CA GLU A 138 6.88 -4.18 12.63
C GLU A 138 6.80 -2.68 12.45
N PHE A 139 6.07 -2.22 11.42
CA PHE A 139 5.92 -0.78 11.17
C PHE A 139 5.18 -0.06 12.30
N ALA A 140 4.16 -0.69 12.88
CA ALA A 140 3.39 -0.10 13.98
C ALA A 140 4.26 0.31 15.18
N LYS A 141 5.38 -0.37 15.42
CA LYS A 141 6.33 -0.04 16.51
C LYS A 141 7.04 1.31 16.32
N PHE A 142 7.00 1.89 15.11
CA PHE A 142 7.51 3.24 14.85
C PHE A 142 6.48 4.34 15.12
N LEU A 143 5.22 3.95 15.35
CA LEU A 143 4.09 4.88 15.56
C LEU A 143 3.76 5.07 17.05
N ASP A 144 4.35 4.26 17.93
CA ASP A 144 4.23 4.32 19.39
C ASP A 144 5.07 5.45 20.01
#